data_AF-B6JVZ7-F1
#
_entry.id   AF-B6JVZ7-F1
#
_cell.length_a   1.000
_cell.length_b   1.000
_cell.length_c   1.000
_cell.angle_alpha   90.00
_cell.angle_beta   90.00
_cell.angle_gamma   90.00
#
_symmetry.space_group_name_H-M   'P 1'
#
loop_
_entity.id
_entity.type
_entity.pdbx_description
1 polymer ?
#
loop_
_entity_poly.entity_id
_entity_poly.type
_entity_poly.pdbx_seq_one_letter_code
_entity_poly.pdbx_strand_id
1 'polypeptide(L)'
;MVKVRGPGLAVLKKKIRDSERLLKRENLPANVRVEHERAIVGLKEQLISTQTKLKEAKLLDKYRRVRFIEFKKASKRMKQVQKQLDAETDPEKRKELTLRRHKYEVDLKYIKEFPSLKKYISLYIEDTTKETKEKRTAIWKEMEQKLEKEGHTVAHDKFYEASQTTKTVEKSNDNSSSVKMEDEFLEV
;
A
#
# COMPACT_ATOMS: atom_id res chain seq x y z
N MET A 1 -12.61 -12.79 -19.77
CA MET A 1 -12.18 -11.45 -20.23
C MET A 1 -13.06 -10.40 -19.55
N VAL A 2 -12.49 -9.48 -18.77
CA VAL A 2 -13.29 -8.46 -18.06
C VAL A 2 -13.95 -7.53 -19.09
N LYS A 3 -15.28 -7.55 -19.16
CA LYS A 3 -16.06 -6.72 -20.10
C LYS A 3 -16.26 -5.34 -19.47
N VAL A 4 -15.57 -4.33 -19.98
CA VAL A 4 -15.79 -2.93 -19.55
C VAL A 4 -17.16 -2.50 -20.06
N ARG A 5 -18.06 -2.14 -19.14
CA ARG A 5 -19.41 -1.67 -19.44
C ARG A 5 -19.34 -0.29 -20.10
N GLY A 6 -19.87 -0.16 -21.31
CA GLY A 6 -19.93 1.10 -22.05
C GLY A 6 -19.69 0.93 -23.55
N PRO A 7 -19.78 2.03 -24.33
CA PRO A 7 -19.48 2.02 -25.76
C PRO A 7 -18.01 1.61 -25.98
N GLY A 8 -17.79 0.72 -26.96
CA GLY A 8 -16.44 0.26 -27.29
C GLY A 8 -15.52 1.38 -27.77
N LEU A 9 -14.21 1.23 -27.57
CA LEU A 9 -13.21 2.23 -27.99
C LEU A 9 -13.32 2.61 -29.46
N ALA A 10 -13.62 1.65 -30.35
CA ALA A 10 -13.79 1.90 -31.77
C ALA A 10 -14.99 2.81 -32.06
N VAL A 11 -16.08 2.64 -31.31
CA VAL A 11 -17.30 3.46 -31.44
C VAL A 11 -17.02 4.89 -30.98
N LEU A 12 -16.35 5.07 -29.84
CA LEU A 12 -15.97 6.39 -29.33
C LEU A 12 -15.03 7.13 -30.31
N LYS A 13 -13.99 6.45 -30.80
CA LYS A 13 -13.08 7.01 -31.83
C LYS A 13 -13.81 7.36 -33.13
N LYS A 14 -14.79 6.54 -33.55
CA LYS A 14 -15.62 6.83 -34.72
C LYS A 14 -16.43 8.11 -34.49
N LYS A 15 -17.16 8.23 -33.38
CA LYS A 15 -17.95 9.41 -33.04
C LYS A 15 -17.12 10.70 -32.97
N ILE A 16 -15.92 10.63 -32.41
CA ILE A 16 -14.99 11.78 -32.37
C ILE A 16 -14.61 12.19 -33.80
N ARG A 17 -14.16 11.25 -34.63
CA ARG A 17 -13.78 11.53 -36.02
C ARG A 17 -14.94 12.08 -36.86
N ASP A 18 -16.14 11.53 -36.68
CA ASP A 18 -17.33 11.97 -37.40
C ASP A 18 -17.71 13.41 -36.99
N SER A 19 -17.61 13.74 -35.70
CA SER A 19 -17.84 15.10 -35.19
C SER A 19 -16.77 16.09 -35.66
N GLU A 20 -15.49 15.69 -35.65
CA GLU A 20 -14.39 16.51 -36.18
C GLU A 20 -14.52 16.74 -37.69
N ARG A 21 -14.98 15.75 -38.45
CA ARG A 21 -15.26 15.90 -39.89
C ARG A 21 -16.42 16.86 -40.14
N LEU A 22 -17.43 16.86 -39.29
CA LEU A 22 -18.57 17.77 -39.40
C LEU A 22 -18.15 19.22 -39.16
N LEU A 23 -17.31 19.49 -38.15
CA LEU A 23 -16.77 20.81 -37.86
C LEU A 23 -15.87 21.39 -38.96
N LYS A 24 -15.30 20.54 -39.83
CA LYS A 24 -14.50 20.96 -40.98
C LYS A 24 -15.33 21.50 -42.15
N ARG A 25 -16.66 21.35 -42.14
CA ARG A 25 -17.51 21.89 -43.22
C ARG A 25 -17.71 23.40 -43.00
N GLU A 26 -17.61 24.17 -44.08
CA GLU A 26 -17.63 25.64 -44.03
C GLU A 26 -19.02 26.21 -43.71
N ASN A 27 -20.09 25.56 -44.19
CA ASN A 27 -21.48 26.02 -44.03
C ASN A 27 -22.17 25.37 -42.82
N LEU A 28 -21.69 25.64 -41.60
CA LEU A 28 -22.35 25.18 -40.36
C LEU A 28 -22.94 26.36 -39.57
N PRO A 29 -24.19 26.25 -39.08
CA PRO A 29 -24.75 27.20 -38.12
C PRO A 29 -23.90 27.27 -36.84
N ALA A 30 -23.77 28.46 -36.26
CA ALA A 30 -22.96 28.69 -35.06
C ALA A 30 -23.40 27.82 -33.87
N ASN A 31 -24.71 27.64 -33.66
CA ASN A 31 -25.25 26.80 -32.57
C ASN A 31 -24.76 25.34 -32.69
N VAL A 32 -24.84 24.79 -33.89
CA VAL A 32 -24.44 23.41 -34.19
C VAL A 32 -22.92 23.24 -34.01
N ARG A 33 -22.13 24.24 -34.40
CA ARG A 33 -20.68 24.24 -34.17
C ARG A 33 -20.33 24.13 -32.68
N VAL A 34 -20.93 24.99 -31.85
CA VAL A 34 -20.70 25.00 -30.40
C VAL A 34 -21.13 23.68 -29.75
N GLU A 35 -22.27 23.13 -30.15
CA GLU A 35 -22.75 21.84 -29.65
C GLU A 35 -21.78 20.69 -29.97
N HIS A 36 -21.26 20.61 -31.19
CA HIS A 36 -20.31 19.57 -31.58
C HIS A 36 -18.94 19.74 -30.93
N GLU A 37 -18.47 20.97 -30.73
CA GLU A 37 -17.25 21.23 -29.96
C GLU A 37 -17.37 20.72 -28.52
N ARG A 38 -18.48 21.04 -27.84
CA ARG A 38 -18.80 20.51 -26.50
C ARG A 38 -18.90 18.98 -26.50
N ALA A 39 -19.56 18.40 -27.52
CA ALA A 39 -19.69 16.96 -27.65
C ALA A 39 -18.32 16.26 -27.84
N ILE A 40 -17.40 16.85 -28.60
CA ILE A 40 -16.04 16.31 -28.78
C ILE A 40 -15.29 16.25 -27.47
N VAL A 41 -15.39 17.30 -26.64
CA VAL A 41 -14.74 17.32 -25.32
C VAL A 41 -15.25 16.16 -24.47
N GLY A 42 -16.56 16.01 -24.34
CA GLY A 42 -17.16 14.90 -23.58
C GLY A 42 -16.80 13.51 -24.14
N LEU A 43 -16.77 13.35 -25.47
CA LEU A 43 -16.36 12.10 -26.11
C LEU A 43 -14.88 11.78 -25.85
N LYS A 44 -14.00 12.78 -25.83
CA LYS A 44 -12.56 12.61 -25.54
C LYS A 44 -12.35 12.18 -24.08
N GLU A 45 -13.06 12.78 -23.14
CA GLU A 45 -13.03 12.36 -21.72
C GLU A 45 -13.51 10.92 -21.54
N GLN A 46 -14.63 10.56 -22.18
CA GLN A 46 -15.15 9.19 -22.18
C GLN A 46 -14.14 8.20 -22.76
N LEU A 47 -13.44 8.57 -23.84
CA LEU A 47 -12.41 7.77 -24.46
C LEU A 47 -11.24 7.53 -23.50
N ILE A 48 -10.75 8.56 -22.80
CA ILE A 48 -9.67 8.44 -21.82
C ILE A 48 -10.11 7.53 -20.67
N SER A 49 -11.28 7.77 -20.09
CA SER A 49 -11.83 6.93 -19.01
C SER A 49 -11.93 5.46 -19.42
N THR A 50 -12.45 5.20 -20.63
CA THR A 50 -12.61 3.83 -21.14
C THR A 50 -11.25 3.17 -21.38
N GLN A 51 -10.26 3.90 -21.91
CA GLN A 51 -8.90 3.38 -22.08
C GLN A 51 -8.25 3.03 -20.74
N THR A 52 -8.39 3.89 -19.73
CA THR A 52 -7.88 3.65 -18.38
C THR A 52 -8.49 2.39 -17.78
N LYS A 53 -9.83 2.26 -17.80
CA LYS A 53 -10.53 1.05 -17.32
C LYS A 53 -10.09 -0.23 -18.02
N LEU A 54 -9.84 -0.17 -19.33
CA LEU A 54 -9.33 -1.32 -20.08
C LEU A 54 -7.89 -1.68 -19.70
N LYS A 55 -7.03 -0.70 -19.42
CA LYS A 55 -5.68 -0.94 -18.91
C LYS A 55 -5.73 -1.59 -17.53
N GLU A 56 -6.56 -1.08 -16.63
CA GLU A 56 -6.79 -1.67 -15.30
C GLU A 56 -7.28 -3.10 -15.39
N ALA A 57 -8.29 -3.36 -16.22
CA ALA A 57 -8.85 -4.69 -16.42
C ALA A 57 -7.79 -5.70 -16.93
N LYS A 58 -6.93 -5.27 -17.85
CA LYS A 58 -5.82 -6.09 -18.37
C LYS A 58 -4.78 -6.40 -17.30
N LEU A 59 -4.39 -5.40 -16.50
CA LEU A 59 -3.44 -5.59 -15.41
C LEU A 59 -4.01 -6.48 -14.31
N LEU A 60 -5.28 -6.25 -13.95
CA LEU A 60 -6.00 -7.08 -12.99
C LEU A 60 -5.98 -8.54 -13.44
N ASP A 61 -6.40 -8.84 -14.67
CA ASP A 61 -6.45 -10.23 -15.17
C ASP A 61 -5.07 -10.88 -15.21
N LYS A 62 -4.05 -10.13 -15.68
CA LYS A 62 -2.65 -10.58 -15.71
C LYS A 62 -2.12 -10.98 -14.32
N TYR A 63 -2.43 -10.19 -13.30
CA TYR A 63 -1.93 -10.41 -11.94
C TYR A 63 -2.92 -11.11 -11.01
N ARG A 64 -4.15 -11.39 -11.46
CA ARG A 64 -5.23 -11.99 -10.67
C ARG A 64 -4.79 -13.29 -10.02
N ARG A 65 -4.13 -14.16 -10.78
CA ARG A 65 -3.68 -15.47 -10.30
C ARG A 65 -2.56 -15.35 -9.27
N VAL A 66 -1.57 -14.49 -9.53
CA VAL A 66 -0.45 -14.24 -8.61
C VAL A 66 -0.96 -13.67 -7.29
N ARG A 67 -1.78 -12.61 -7.36
CA ARG A 67 -2.44 -12.00 -6.20
C ARG A 67 -3.27 -13.00 -5.42
N PHE A 68 -4.02 -13.88 -6.09
CA PHE A 68 -4.81 -14.91 -5.43
C PHE A 68 -3.95 -15.93 -4.66
N ILE A 69 -2.83 -16.36 -5.24
CA ILE A 69 -1.90 -17.29 -4.56
C ILE A 69 -1.29 -16.62 -3.34
N GLU A 70 -0.83 -15.37 -3.46
CA GLU A 70 -0.30 -14.61 -2.33
C GLU A 70 -1.37 -14.34 -1.26
N PHE A 71 -2.60 -14.02 -1.66
CA PHE A 71 -3.73 -13.84 -0.76
C PHE A 71 -4.00 -15.12 0.04
N LYS A 72 -4.02 -16.27 -0.63
CA LYS A 72 -4.22 -17.58 0.03
C LYS A 72 -3.08 -17.89 1.01
N LYS A 73 -1.83 -17.56 0.64
CA LYS A 73 -0.66 -17.74 1.52
C LYS A 73 -0.75 -16.83 2.76
N ALA A 74 -0.98 -15.54 2.56
CA ALA A 74 -1.11 -14.55 3.65
C ALA A 74 -2.27 -14.90 4.57
N SER A 75 -3.45 -15.22 4.02
CA SER A 75 -4.63 -15.60 4.79
C SER A 75 -4.42 -16.87 5.60
N LYS A 76 -3.76 -17.89 5.03
CA LYS A 76 -3.43 -19.13 5.76
C LYS A 76 -2.47 -18.83 6.92
N ARG A 77 -1.41 -18.06 6.68
CA ARG A 77 -0.43 -17.69 7.71
C ARG A 77 -1.05 -16.86 8.82
N MET A 78 -1.91 -15.88 8.48
CA MET A 78 -2.66 -15.10 9.45
C MET A 78 -3.52 -16.00 10.35
N LYS A 79 -4.25 -16.95 9.77
CA LYS A 79 -5.04 -17.93 10.55
C LYS A 79 -4.17 -18.82 11.45
N GLN A 80 -2.99 -19.22 10.99
CA GLN A 80 -2.06 -20.02 11.79
C GLN A 80 -1.52 -19.22 12.98
N VAL A 81 -1.09 -17.98 12.75
CA VAL A 81 -0.60 -17.09 13.81
C VAL A 81 -1.70 -16.77 14.81
N GLN A 82 -2.94 -16.57 14.35
CA GLN A 82 -4.06 -16.36 15.27
C GLN A 82 -4.29 -17.56 16.19
N LYS A 83 -4.28 -18.79 15.65
CA LYS A 83 -4.38 -20.00 16.49
C LYS A 83 -3.22 -20.14 17.47
N GLN A 84 -2.01 -19.77 17.06
CA GLN A 84 -0.84 -19.77 17.94
C GLN A 84 -1.00 -18.72 19.05
N LEU A 85 -1.49 -17.53 18.73
CA LEU A 85 -1.79 -16.50 19.73
C LEU A 85 -2.82 -16.97 20.76
N ASP A 86 -3.84 -17.70 20.32
CA ASP A 86 -4.90 -18.19 21.21
C ASP A 86 -4.38 -19.28 22.17
N ALA A 87 -3.42 -20.10 21.74
CA ALA A 87 -2.83 -21.18 22.55
C ALA A 87 -1.61 -20.76 23.37
N GLU A 88 -0.93 -19.68 22.99
CA GLU A 88 0.30 -19.23 23.65
C GLU A 88 -0.03 -18.47 24.95
N THR A 89 0.72 -18.75 26.00
CA THR A 89 0.57 -18.11 27.32
C THR A 89 1.76 -17.22 27.64
N ASP A 90 2.93 -17.51 27.05
CA ASP A 90 4.15 -16.74 27.24
C ASP A 90 4.01 -15.31 26.64
N PRO A 91 4.17 -14.24 27.46
CA PRO A 91 4.03 -12.86 27.01
C PRO A 91 5.04 -12.47 25.93
N GLU A 92 6.26 -13.00 25.93
CA GLU A 92 7.27 -12.64 24.93
C GLU A 92 6.92 -13.22 23.56
N LYS A 93 6.57 -14.50 23.52
CA LYS A 93 6.10 -15.17 22.29
C LYS A 93 4.81 -14.57 21.77
N ARG A 94 3.90 -14.18 22.67
CA ARG A 94 2.70 -13.43 22.28
C ARG A 94 3.04 -12.13 21.57
N LYS A 95 3.99 -11.33 22.09
CA LYS A 95 4.44 -10.11 21.41
C LYS A 95 4.98 -10.40 20.01
N GLU A 96 5.83 -11.41 19.85
CA GLU A 96 6.35 -11.77 18.52
C GLU A 96 5.22 -12.20 17.56
N LEU A 97 4.28 -13.02 18.03
CA LEU A 97 3.15 -13.47 17.24
C LEU A 97 2.22 -12.32 16.86
N THR A 98 2.00 -11.33 17.74
CA THR A 98 1.20 -10.14 17.41
C THR A 98 1.85 -9.32 16.29
N LEU A 99 3.18 -9.16 16.31
CA LEU A 99 3.91 -8.47 15.24
C LEU A 99 3.81 -9.23 13.92
N ARG A 100 3.93 -10.56 13.94
CA ARG A 100 3.72 -11.40 12.76
C ARG A 100 2.30 -11.30 12.23
N ARG A 101 1.29 -11.23 13.10
CA ARG A 101 -0.11 -11.05 12.70
C ARG A 101 -0.31 -9.72 11.98
N HIS A 102 0.17 -8.62 12.57
CA HIS A 102 0.13 -7.28 11.98
C HIS A 102 0.76 -7.26 10.59
N LYS A 103 1.95 -7.86 10.44
CA LYS A 103 2.60 -8.00 9.14
C LYS A 103 1.70 -8.67 8.09
N TYR A 104 1.05 -9.79 8.43
CA TYR A 104 0.17 -10.49 7.49
C TYR A 104 -1.13 -9.72 7.19
N GLU A 105 -1.58 -8.88 8.12
CA GLU A 105 -2.71 -7.98 7.93
C GLU A 105 -2.37 -6.90 6.90
N VAL A 106 -1.21 -6.27 7.03
CA VAL A 106 -0.69 -5.31 6.05
C VAL A 106 -0.45 -5.99 4.70
N ASP A 107 0.08 -7.22 4.67
CA ASP A 107 0.24 -8.00 3.43
C ASP A 107 -1.10 -8.21 2.72
N LEU A 108 -2.16 -8.56 3.47
CA LEU A 108 -3.51 -8.74 2.91
C LEU A 108 -4.08 -7.43 2.37
N LYS A 109 -3.90 -6.32 3.08
CA LYS A 109 -4.28 -4.97 2.64
C LYS A 109 -3.54 -4.59 1.36
N TYR A 110 -2.23 -4.79 1.31
CA TYR A 110 -1.39 -4.60 0.13
C TYR A 110 -1.91 -5.38 -1.08
N ILE A 111 -2.22 -6.67 -0.90
CA ILE A 111 -2.70 -7.50 -2.01
C ILE A 111 -4.07 -7.03 -2.50
N LYS A 112 -4.97 -6.59 -1.62
CA LYS A 112 -6.32 -6.13 -1.98
C LYS A 112 -6.31 -4.75 -2.65
N GLU A 113 -5.58 -3.80 -2.09
CA GLU A 113 -5.65 -2.38 -2.44
C GLU A 113 -4.47 -1.88 -3.27
N PHE A 114 -3.66 -2.80 -3.80
CA PHE A 114 -2.60 -2.43 -4.73
C PHE A 114 -3.14 -1.57 -5.89
N PRO A 115 -2.47 -0.46 -6.25
CA PRO A 115 -2.92 0.43 -7.32
C PRO A 115 -3.19 -0.31 -8.64
N SER A 116 -4.42 -0.19 -9.16
CA SER A 116 -4.93 -0.90 -10.34
C SER A 116 -4.14 -0.62 -11.63
N LEU A 117 -3.61 0.60 -11.76
CA LEU A 117 -2.88 1.09 -12.94
C LEU A 117 -1.38 0.79 -12.92
N LYS A 118 -0.86 0.20 -11.83
CA LYS A 118 0.56 -0.12 -11.69
C LYS A 118 0.78 -1.62 -11.86
N LYS A 119 2.00 -1.99 -12.27
CA LYS A 119 2.45 -3.38 -12.30
C LYS A 119 2.51 -3.91 -10.86
N TYR A 120 1.84 -5.03 -10.59
CA TYR A 120 1.89 -5.67 -9.28
C TYR A 120 3.31 -6.13 -8.93
N ILE A 121 3.75 -5.86 -7.70
CA ILE A 121 5.05 -6.30 -7.17
C ILE A 121 4.80 -7.36 -6.10
N SER A 122 5.27 -8.58 -6.33
CA SER A 122 5.06 -9.72 -5.44
C SER A 122 5.72 -9.53 -4.07
N LEU A 123 5.03 -9.93 -3.01
CA LEU A 123 5.55 -9.90 -1.65
C LEU A 123 6.46 -11.10 -1.35
N TYR A 124 6.12 -12.28 -1.90
CA TYR A 124 6.75 -13.55 -1.52
C TYR A 124 7.73 -14.11 -2.57
N ILE A 125 8.22 -13.27 -3.49
CA ILE A 125 9.27 -13.62 -4.46
C ILE A 125 10.53 -12.82 -4.10
N GLU A 126 11.66 -13.52 -3.99
CA GLU A 126 12.93 -12.95 -3.53
C GLU A 126 13.80 -12.42 -4.68
N ASP A 127 13.59 -12.94 -5.90
CA ASP A 127 14.33 -12.62 -7.14
C ASP A 127 13.92 -11.27 -7.75
N THR A 128 14.13 -10.21 -6.98
CA THR A 128 13.74 -8.84 -7.36
C THR A 128 14.92 -7.89 -7.24
N THR A 129 15.07 -6.98 -8.21
CA THR A 129 16.11 -5.95 -8.21
C THR A 129 15.94 -5.02 -7.01
N LYS A 130 17.02 -4.38 -6.55
CA LYS A 130 17.00 -3.46 -5.39
C LYS A 130 15.91 -2.39 -5.52
N GLU A 131 15.79 -1.76 -6.68
CA GLU A 131 14.74 -0.74 -6.95
C GLU A 131 13.32 -1.28 -6.78
N THR A 132 13.06 -2.51 -7.22
CA THR A 132 11.72 -3.11 -7.09
C THR A 132 11.40 -3.44 -5.63
N LYS A 133 12.40 -3.80 -4.82
CA LYS A 133 12.26 -4.00 -3.37
C LYS A 133 11.93 -2.69 -2.68
N GLU A 134 12.61 -1.60 -3.02
CA GLU A 134 12.35 -0.26 -2.45
C GLU A 134 10.93 0.20 -2.77
N LYS A 135 10.50 0.11 -4.04
CA LYS A 135 9.12 0.43 -4.45
C LYS A 135 8.08 -0.40 -3.72
N ARG A 136 8.34 -1.70 -3.52
CA ARG A 136 7.48 -2.59 -2.73
C ARG A 136 7.37 -2.12 -1.28
N THR A 137 8.50 -1.82 -0.63
CA THR A 137 8.51 -1.37 0.76
C THR A 137 7.81 -0.02 0.95
N ALA A 138 7.94 0.90 -0.01
CA ALA A 138 7.24 2.18 0.02
C ALA A 138 5.72 2.00 -0.01
N ILE A 139 5.21 1.18 -0.94
CA ILE A 139 3.77 0.88 -1.05
C ILE A 139 3.29 0.11 0.19
N TRP A 140 4.10 -0.82 0.71
CA TRP A 140 3.74 -1.58 1.92
C TRP A 140 3.58 -0.65 3.13
N LYS A 141 4.50 0.29 3.34
CA LYS A 141 4.40 1.32 4.40
C LYS A 141 3.19 2.23 4.22
N GLU A 142 2.86 2.60 2.98
CA GLU A 142 1.64 3.37 2.69
C GLU A 142 0.39 2.59 3.13
N MET A 143 0.36 1.28 2.91
CA MET A 143 -0.78 0.43 3.31
C MET A 143 -0.85 0.22 4.82
N GLU A 144 0.28 0.14 5.50
CA GLU A 144 0.35 0.11 6.96
C GLU A 144 -0.27 1.37 7.57
N GLN A 145 0.15 2.56 7.09
CA GLN A 145 -0.43 3.83 7.53
C GLN A 145 -1.93 3.94 7.23
N LYS A 146 -2.40 3.38 6.12
CA LYS A 146 -3.85 3.33 5.80
C LYS A 146 -4.60 2.41 6.76
N LEU A 147 -4.02 1.26 7.09
CA LEU A 147 -4.62 0.30 8.03
C LEU A 147 -4.78 0.93 9.42
N GLU A 148 -3.77 1.65 9.89
CA GLU A 148 -3.82 2.40 11.16
C GLU A 148 -4.90 3.49 11.15
N LYS A 149 -5.02 4.23 10.04
CA LYS A 149 -6.03 5.30 9.88
C LYS A 149 -7.47 4.79 9.77
N GLU A 150 -7.68 3.62 9.18
CA GLU A 150 -9.02 3.03 9.00
C GLU A 150 -9.58 2.36 10.26
N GLY A 151 -8.80 2.27 11.34
CA GLY A 151 -9.34 1.86 12.65
C GLY A 151 -9.49 0.35 12.84
N HIS A 152 -8.61 -0.48 12.27
CA HIS A 152 -8.25 -1.72 12.97
C HIS A 152 -7.29 -1.38 14.12
N THR A 153 -7.85 -0.86 15.20
CA THR A 153 -7.19 -0.87 16.50
C THR A 153 -7.14 -2.31 16.99
N VAL A 154 -6.14 -3.08 16.56
CA VAL A 154 -5.53 -3.98 17.53
C VAL A 154 -4.82 -3.04 18.48
N ALA A 155 -5.40 -2.85 19.67
CA ALA A 155 -4.79 -2.26 20.84
C ALA A 155 -3.40 -1.65 20.56
N HIS A 156 -3.37 -0.37 20.18
CA HIS A 156 -2.16 0.43 20.31
C HIS A 156 -1.97 0.69 21.81
N ASP A 157 -1.74 -0.38 22.58
CA ASP A 157 -1.27 -0.30 23.94
C ASP A 157 0.16 0.22 23.86
N LYS A 158 0.27 1.53 24.03
CA LYS A 158 1.30 2.28 24.76
C LYS A 158 2.57 1.48 25.13
N PHE A 159 3.28 0.93 24.15
CA PHE A 159 4.57 0.27 24.36
C PHE A 159 5.68 0.91 23.51
N TYR A 160 5.33 1.55 22.39
CA TYR A 160 6.30 2.14 21.46
C TYR A 160 6.86 3.50 21.89
N GLU A 161 6.23 4.19 22.85
CA GLU A 161 6.77 5.43 23.43
C GLU A 161 7.63 5.18 24.69
N ALA A 162 7.36 4.12 25.46
CA ALA A 162 8.14 3.80 26.67
C ALA A 162 9.52 3.18 26.34
N SER A 163 9.73 2.64 25.15
CA SER A 163 11.01 2.06 24.73
C SER A 163 12.02 3.08 24.19
N GLN A 164 11.64 4.35 24.02
CA GLN A 164 12.53 5.41 23.54
C GLN A 164 13.02 6.36 24.64
N THR A 165 12.38 6.40 25.82
CA THR A 165 12.80 7.26 26.93
C THR A 165 13.78 6.59 27.90
N THR A 166 13.91 5.26 27.89
CA THR A 166 14.81 4.53 28.82
C THR A 166 16.20 4.26 28.27
N LYS A 167 16.50 4.68 27.03
CA LYS A 167 17.82 4.50 26.40
C LYS A 167 18.68 5.76 26.28
N THR A 168 18.19 6.91 26.77
CA THR A 168 18.86 8.20 26.67
C THR A 168 19.31 8.82 27.99
N VAL A 169 19.12 8.15 29.13
CA VAL A 169 19.54 8.70 30.45
C VAL A 169 20.74 7.97 31.08
N GLU A 170 21.09 6.75 30.69
CA GLU A 170 22.19 5.99 31.33
C GLU A 170 23.53 6.04 30.60
N LYS A 171 23.91 7.21 30.06
CA LYS A 171 25.30 7.42 29.62
C LYS A 171 25.74 8.89 29.68
N SER A 172 25.76 9.46 30.88
CA SER A 172 26.69 10.55 31.23
C SER A 172 26.80 10.73 32.74
N ASN A 173 28.05 10.81 33.21
CA ASN A 173 28.52 11.23 34.53
C ASN A 173 28.52 10.23 35.68
N ASP A 174 29.55 9.37 35.69
CA ASP A 174 30.35 9.17 36.90
C ASP A 174 31.78 9.64 36.60
N ASN A 175 32.09 10.88 36.97
CA ASN A 175 33.44 11.30 37.28
C ASN A 175 33.43 11.95 38.66
N SER A 176 33.38 11.09 39.68
CA SER A 176 33.65 11.46 41.06
C SER A 176 35.17 11.55 41.23
N SER A 177 35.69 12.77 41.25
CA SER A 177 36.96 13.07 41.92
C SER A 177 36.69 14.16 42.94
N SER A 178 36.91 13.85 44.24
CA SER A 178 37.76 14.62 45.16
C SER A 178 37.29 14.53 46.62
N VAL A 179 38.05 13.74 47.41
CA VAL A 179 38.83 14.19 48.60
C VAL A 179 38.33 13.93 50.04
N LYS A 180 39.19 13.14 50.75
CA LYS A 180 39.60 13.14 52.19
C LYS A 180 38.64 12.48 53.20
N MET A 181 39.08 11.74 54.23
CA MET A 181 40.39 11.63 54.90
C MET A 181 40.41 10.38 55.83
N GLU A 182 41.62 9.89 56.10
CA GLU A 182 42.08 9.37 57.40
C GLU A 182 41.85 7.90 57.83
N ASP A 183 43.01 7.25 57.99
CA ASP A 183 43.50 6.52 59.16
C ASP A 183 43.56 4.99 59.17
N GLU A 184 44.82 4.53 59.07
CA GLU A 184 45.49 3.62 60.01
C GLU A 184 44.74 2.33 60.43
N PHE A 185 45.28 1.15 60.09
CA PHE A 185 46.19 0.37 60.96
C PHE A 185 46.35 -1.09 60.48
N LEU A 186 47.57 -1.59 60.69
CA LEU A 186 48.25 -2.88 60.48
C LEU A 186 47.52 -4.22 60.17
N GLU A 187 48.25 -5.02 59.37
CA GLU A 187 48.55 -6.47 59.46
C GLU A 187 47.89 -7.30 60.59
N VAL A 188 47.36 -8.48 60.22
CA VAL A 188 47.96 -9.83 60.39
C VAL A 188 47.18 -10.83 59.52
#